data_AF-A0A962S6S9-F1
#
_entry.id   AF-A0A962S6S9-F1
#
_cell.length_a   1.000
_cell.length_b   1.000
_cell.length_c   1.000
_cell.angle_alpha   90.00
_cell.angle_beta   90.00
_cell.angle_gamma   90.00
#
_symmetry.space_group_name_H-M   'P 1'
#
loop_
_entity.id
_entity.type
_entity.pdbx_description
1 polymer ?
#
loop_
_entity_poly.entity_id
_entity_poly.type
_entity_poly.pdbx_seq_one_letter_code
_entity_poly.pdbx_strand_id
1 'polypeptide(L)'
;MKLDYKSSYKILKLTPSSNWPQAKSSYRRLVQIWHPDRHSESSPNYASAHQNFLDITKAFEELQDFYRTNGKLPYEPETLDQREFDSL
;
A
#
# COMPACT_ATOMS: atom_id res chain seq x y z
N MET A 1 -15.11 5.13 -14.60
CA MET A 1 -13.63 5.12 -14.61
C MET A 1 -13.17 3.82 -13.96
N LYS A 2 -12.37 2.98 -14.64
CA LYS A 2 -11.67 1.87 -13.97
C LYS A 2 -10.56 2.50 -13.12
N LEU A 3 -10.68 2.44 -11.80
CA LEU A 3 -9.54 2.72 -10.92
C LEU A 3 -8.49 1.64 -11.18
N ASP A 4 -7.36 2.02 -11.77
CA ASP A 4 -6.22 1.12 -11.94
C ASP A 4 -5.33 1.20 -10.70
N TYR A 5 -5.48 0.24 -9.81
CA TYR A 5 -4.72 0.16 -8.56
C TYR A 5 -3.26 -0.27 -8.78
N LYS A 6 -2.84 -0.57 -10.02
CA LYS A 6 -1.42 -0.90 -10.32
C LYS A 6 -0.46 0.19 -9.87
N SER A 7 -0.85 1.46 -10.02
CA SER A 7 -0.04 2.59 -9.57
C SER A 7 0.09 2.60 -8.05
N SER A 8 -1.02 2.41 -7.33
CA SER A 8 -1.06 2.36 -5.87
C SER A 8 -0.21 1.19 -5.34
N TYR A 9 -0.27 0.02 -6.00
CA TYR A 9 0.59 -1.12 -5.68
C TYR A 9 2.08 -0.83 -5.91
N LYS A 10 2.44 -0.18 -7.03
CA LYS A 10 3.84 0.20 -7.29
C LYS A 10 4.37 1.19 -6.25
N ILE A 11 3.59 2.22 -5.92
CA ILE A 11 3.94 3.22 -4.91
C ILE A 11 4.16 2.56 -3.54
N LEU A 12 3.23 1.68 -3.15
CA LEU A 12 3.30 0.94 -1.88
C LEU A 12 4.24 -0.27 -1.94
N LYS A 13 4.94 -0.50 -3.05
CA LYS A 13 5.84 -1.64 -3.27
C LYS A 13 5.18 -3.00 -2.95
N LEU A 14 3.91 -3.13 -3.32
CA LEU A 14 3.11 -4.34 -3.12
C LEU A 14 3.18 -5.25 -4.35
N THR A 15 3.16 -6.55 -4.08
CA THR A 15 2.99 -7.57 -5.11
C THR A 15 1.50 -7.85 -5.31
N PRO A 16 1.06 -8.35 -6.48
CA PRO A 16 -0.32 -8.79 -6.67
C PRO A 16 -0.76 -9.84 -5.62
N SER A 17 0.17 -10.68 -5.16
CA SER A 17 -0.06 -11.64 -4.07
C SER A 17 -0.18 -11.02 -2.66
N SER A 18 -0.08 -9.70 -2.53
CA SER A 18 -0.10 -9.04 -1.23
C SER A 18 -1.51 -8.97 -0.66
N ASN A 19 -1.63 -9.23 0.64
CA ASN A 19 -2.86 -9.09 1.42
C ASN A 19 -2.91 -7.75 2.18
N TRP A 20 -4.05 -7.45 2.78
CA TRP A 20 -4.27 -6.21 3.52
C TRP A 20 -3.28 -5.95 4.68
N PRO A 21 -2.93 -6.93 5.53
CA PRO A 21 -1.86 -6.78 6.52
C PRO A 21 -0.51 -6.37 5.92
N GLN A 22 -0.13 -6.92 4.76
CA GLN A 22 1.10 -6.57 4.06
C GLN A 22 1.05 -5.13 3.51
N ALA A 23 -0.11 -4.71 2.97
CA ALA A 23 -0.33 -3.32 2.55
C ALA A 23 -0.11 -2.33 3.70
N LYS A 24 -0.71 -2.59 4.86
CA LYS A 24 -0.52 -1.77 6.08
C LYS A 24 0.94 -1.72 6.53
N SER A 25 1.62 -2.86 6.49
CA SER A 25 3.03 -2.96 6.92
C SER A 25 3.96 -2.19 5.99
N SER A 26 3.74 -2.30 4.67
CA SER A 26 4.51 -1.55 3.68
C SER A 26 4.27 -0.04 3.80
N TYR A 27 3.01 0.38 3.95
CA TYR A 27 2.64 1.78 4.19
C TYR A 27 3.38 2.36 5.40
N ARG A 28 3.32 1.68 6.56
CA ARG A 28 4.02 2.15 7.78
C ARG A 28 5.52 2.29 7.57
N ARG A 29 6.15 1.33 6.89
CA ARG A 29 7.57 1.37 6.56
C ARG A 29 7.91 2.55 5.64
N LEU A 30 7.11 2.78 4.60
CA LEU A 30 7.33 3.86 3.64
C LEU A 30 7.12 5.23 4.28
N VAL A 31 6.07 5.40 5.09
CA VAL A 31 5.86 6.62 5.87
C VAL A 31 7.05 6.91 6.77
N GLN A 32 7.56 5.92 7.50
CA GLN A 32 8.75 6.12 8.35
C GLN A 32 10.02 6.45 7.56
N ILE A 33 10.14 6.00 6.31
CA ILE A 33 11.30 6.30 5.44
C ILE A 33 11.19 7.73 4.91
N TRP A 34 10.01 8.12 4.42
CA TRP A 34 9.78 9.39 3.74
C TRP A 34 9.21 10.49 4.64
N HIS A 35 9.09 10.24 5.95
CA HIS A 35 8.49 11.21 6.86
C HIS A 35 9.25 12.55 6.80
N PRO A 36 8.55 13.68 6.60
CA PRO A 36 9.19 14.98 6.47
C PRO A 36 10.03 15.34 7.70
N ASP A 37 9.65 14.88 8.90
CA ASP A 37 10.43 15.09 10.14
C ASP A 37 11.86 14.49 10.10
N ARG A 38 12.11 13.50 9.23
CA ARG A 38 13.46 12.94 9.03
C ARG A 38 14.32 13.74 8.06
N HIS A 39 13.72 14.68 7.33
CA HIS A 39 14.38 15.55 6.38
C HIS A 39 14.21 16.98 6.86
N SER A 40 15.27 17.61 7.36
CA SER A 40 15.22 19.03 7.70
C SER A 40 14.70 19.84 6.50
N GLU A 41 13.83 20.83 6.75
CA GLU A 41 13.24 21.68 5.70
C GLU A 41 14.28 22.36 4.81
N SER A 42 15.51 22.51 5.31
CA SER A 42 16.67 23.05 4.58
C SER A 42 17.30 22.06 3.59
N SER A 43 16.86 20.80 3.56
CA SER A 43 17.38 19.81 2.63
C SER A 43 16.76 19.99 1.24
N PRO A 44 17.57 20.03 0.16
CA PRO A 44 17.03 20.06 -1.21
C PRO A 44 16.14 18.84 -1.54
N ASN A 45 16.19 17.78 -0.73
CA ASN A 45 15.37 16.58 -0.88
C ASN A 45 14.03 16.64 -0.13
N TYR A 46 13.75 17.70 0.63
CA TYR A 46 12.51 17.84 1.42
C TYR A 46 11.26 17.82 0.53
N ALA A 47 11.24 18.61 -0.55
CA ALA A 47 10.11 18.65 -1.48
C ALA A 47 9.82 17.28 -2.10
N SER A 48 10.87 16.56 -2.50
CA SER A 48 10.76 15.20 -3.03
C SER A 48 10.24 14.21 -1.97
N ALA A 49 10.72 14.28 -0.73
CA ALA A 49 10.25 13.42 0.35
C ALA A 49 8.78 13.69 0.69
N HIS A 50 8.38 14.96 0.74
CA HIS A 50 6.99 15.37 0.96
C HIS A 50 6.06 14.85 -0.14
N GLN A 51 6.45 15.00 -1.41
CA GLN A 51 5.68 14.47 -2.53
C GLN A 51 5.53 12.94 -2.44
N ASN A 52 6.62 12.22 -2.15
CA ASN A 52 6.55 10.77 -1.96
C ASN A 52 5.60 10.38 -0.82
N PHE A 53 5.65 11.09 0.31
CA PHE A 53 4.76 10.85 1.44
C PHE A 53 3.27 11.03 1.08
N LEU A 54 2.96 12.09 0.32
CA LEU A 54 1.59 12.34 -0.18
C LEU A 54 1.15 11.22 -1.13
N ASP A 55 2.00 10.83 -2.08
CA ASP A 55 1.70 9.76 -3.03
C ASP A 55 1.46 8.42 -2.33
N ILE A 56 2.27 8.09 -1.32
CA ILE A 56 2.13 6.89 -0.48
C ILE A 56 0.80 6.91 0.29
N THR A 57 0.45 8.05 0.87
CA THR A 57 -0.79 8.19 1.66
C THR A 57 -2.01 8.06 0.77
N LYS A 58 -2.04 8.76 -0.36
CA LYS A 58 -3.12 8.67 -1.34
C LYS A 58 -3.31 7.25 -1.87
N ALA A 59 -2.20 6.58 -2.24
CA ALA A 59 -2.24 5.19 -2.70
C ALA A 59 -2.82 4.24 -1.64
N PHE A 60 -2.50 4.46 -0.36
CA PHE A 60 -3.02 3.66 0.73
C PHE A 60 -4.51 3.91 0.98
N GLU A 61 -4.96 5.16 0.92
CA GLU A 61 -6.37 5.54 1.05
C GLU A 61 -7.24 4.89 -0.04
N GLU A 62 -6.80 4.92 -1.30
CA GLU A 62 -7.50 4.26 -2.41
C GLU A 62 -7.68 2.75 -2.17
N LEU A 63 -6.63 2.07 -1.71
CA LEU A 63 -6.70 0.65 -1.36
C LEU A 63 -7.55 0.40 -0.13
N GLN A 64 -7.53 1.30 0.85
CA GLN A 64 -8.33 1.21 2.06
C GLN A 64 -9.83 1.31 1.75
N ASP A 65 -10.22 2.23 0.89
CA ASP A 65 -11.62 2.41 0.47
C ASP A 65 -12.12 1.21 -0.32
N PHE A 66 -11.27 0.66 -1.20
CA PHE A 66 -11.57 -0.60 -1.87
C PHE A 66 -11.72 -1.75 -0.87
N TYR A 67 -10.79 -1.89 0.08
CA TYR A 67 -10.81 -2.95 1.09
C TYR A 67 -12.05 -2.85 1.99
N ARG A 68 -12.46 -1.64 2.39
CA ARG A 68 -13.68 -1.44 3.19
C ARG A 68 -14.94 -1.89 2.47
N THR A 69 -14.96 -1.75 1.14
CA THR A 69 -16.12 -2.10 0.31
C THR A 69 -16.13 -3.59 -0.05
N ASN A 70 -14.96 -4.19 -0.31
CA ASN A 70 -14.85 -5.53 -0.87
C ASN A 70 -14.35 -6.60 0.12
N GLY A 71 -13.80 -6.19 1.27
CA GLY A 71 -13.18 -7.08 2.26
C GLY A 71 -11.84 -7.70 1.85
N LYS A 72 -11.35 -7.41 0.63
CA LYS A 72 -10.09 -7.90 0.06
C LYS A 72 -9.42 -6.82 -0.79
N LEU A 73 -8.14 -7.01 -1.10
CA LEU A 73 -7.44 -6.10 -2.01
C LEU A 73 -7.75 -6.38 -3.50
N PRO A 74 -7.58 -5.39 -4.40
CA PRO A 74 -7.96 -5.51 -5.82
C PRO A 74 -7.28 -6.65 -6.59
N TYR A 75 -6.04 -7.00 -6.24
CA TYR A 75 -5.27 -8.06 -6.90
C TYR A 75 -4.99 -9.26 -6.01
N GLU A 76 -5.50 -9.25 -4.77
CA GLU A 76 -5.31 -10.37 -3.84
C GLU A 76 -5.81 -11.64 -4.52
N PRO A 77 -4.93 -12.65 -4.71
CA PRO A 77 -5.34 -13.90 -5.30
C PRO A 77 -6.47 -14.43 -4.45
N GLU A 78 -7.50 -14.93 -5.12
CA GLU A 78 -8.56 -15.69 -4.46
C GLU A 78 -7.86 -16.88 -3.79
N THR A 79 -7.59 -16.73 -2.50
CA THR A 79 -7.02 -17.80 -1.72
C THR A 79 -8.10 -18.87 -1.75
N LEU A 80 -7.86 -19.92 -2.54
CA LEU A 80 -8.58 -21.18 -2.42
C LEU A 80 -8.62 -21.49 -0.94
N ASP A 81 -9.84 -21.60 -0.43
CA ASP A 81 -10.19 -21.80 0.96
C ASP A 81 -9.12 -22.67 1.64
N GLN A 82 -8.35 -22.08 2.56
CA GLN A 82 -7.27 -22.77 3.28
C GLN A 82 -7.79 -23.99 4.07
N ARG A 83 -9.12 -24.20 4.10
CA ARG A 83 -9.83 -25.34 4.66
C ARG A 83 -9.65 -26.67 3.92
N GLU A 84 -9.12 -26.71 2.69
CA GLU A 84 -8.85 -28.00 2.01
C GLU A 84 -7.47 -28.60 2.32
N PHE A 85 -6.51 -27.84 2.85
CA PHE A 85 -5.15 -28.35 3.06
C PHE A 85 -4.97 -29.12 4.38
N ASP A 86 -5.87 -28.96 5.35
CA ASP A 86 -5.83 -29.67 6.64
C ASP A 86 -6.54 -31.04 6.61
N SER A 87 -6.90 -31.54 5.41
CA SER A 87 -7.62 -32.82 5.23
C SER A 87 -6.81 -33.95 4.57
N LEU A 88 -5.47 -33.87 4.55
CA LEU A 88 -4.59 -34.94 4.04
C LEU A 88 -3.71 -35.54 5.13
#